data_AF-A0A6G8PTA0-F1
#
_entry.id   AF-A0A6G8PTA0-F1
#
_cell.length_a   1.000
_cell.length_b   1.000
_cell.length_c   1.000
_cell.angle_alpha   90.00
_cell.angle_beta   90.00
_cell.angle_gamma   90.00
#
_symmetry.space_group_name_H-M   'P 1'
#
loop_
_entity.id
_entity.type
_entity.pdbx_description
1 polymer ?
#
loop_
_entity_poly.entity_id
_entity_poly.type
_entity_poly.pdbx_seq_one_letter_code
_entity_poly.pdbx_strand_id
1 'polypeptide(L)'
;MSLSKALWEENAGFARASLEHRFVRGLGDGSLPLGSFRAYVAQDAFFLESFARAYALALAHSPDGEGMREFAGLAKKLERLIDRYASDEPAVHDAYRRAMELELAFFEANAGAD
;
A
#
# COMPACT_ATOMS: atom_id res chain seq x y z
N MET A 1 18.97 -20.09 5.07
CA MET A 1 18.49 -18.70 5.01
C MET A 1 16.97 -18.74 4.94
N SER A 2 16.22 -17.85 5.62
CA SER A 2 14.74 -17.89 5.53
C SER A 2 14.27 -17.46 4.14
N LEU A 3 13.08 -17.91 3.74
CA LEU A 3 12.45 -17.47 2.48
C LEU A 3 12.31 -15.95 2.42
N SER A 4 11.85 -15.33 3.51
CA SER A 4 11.73 -13.87 3.62
C SER A 4 13.04 -13.13 3.35
N LYS A 5 14.16 -13.68 3.83
CA LYS A 5 15.49 -13.10 3.62
C LYS A 5 15.96 -13.25 2.17
N ALA A 6 15.70 -14.40 1.55
CA ALA A 6 16.01 -14.60 0.13
C ALA A 6 15.24 -13.64 -0.76
N LEU A 7 13.91 -13.54 -0.58
CA LEU A 7 13.07 -12.62 -1.33
C LEU A 7 13.48 -11.16 -1.12
N TRP A 8 13.89 -10.79 0.10
CA TRP A 8 14.40 -9.46 0.38
C TRP A 8 15.71 -9.16 -0.38
N GLU A 9 16.66 -10.10 -0.34
CA GLU A 9 17.95 -9.94 -1.04
C GLU A 9 17.76 -9.85 -2.56
N GLU A 10 16.87 -10.67 -3.13
CA GLU A 10 16.51 -10.65 -4.55
C GLU A 10 15.89 -9.31 -4.98
N ASN A 11 15.09 -8.68 -4.11
CA ASN A 11 14.38 -7.44 -4.41
C ASN A 11 15.08 -6.19 -3.84
N ALA A 12 16.31 -6.31 -3.36
CA ALA A 12 17.06 -5.21 -2.75
C ALA A 12 17.25 -4.01 -3.70
N GLY A 13 17.29 -4.25 -5.01
CA GLY A 13 17.31 -3.20 -6.03
C GLY A 13 16.07 -2.30 -5.97
N PHE A 14 14.87 -2.88 -5.94
CA PHE A 14 13.61 -2.14 -5.84
C PHE A 14 13.46 -1.43 -4.50
N ALA A 15 13.87 -2.08 -3.40
CA ALA A 15 13.87 -1.46 -2.08
C ALA A 15 14.73 -0.19 -2.07
N ARG A 16 15.94 -0.25 -2.64
CA ARG A 16 16.83 0.92 -2.76
C ARG A 16 16.27 2.00 -3.68
N ALA A 17 15.72 1.63 -4.84
CA ALA A 17 15.09 2.59 -5.75
C ALA A 17 13.92 3.32 -5.07
N SER A 18 13.15 2.63 -4.22
CA SER A 18 12.07 3.25 -3.44
C SER A 18 12.60 4.27 -2.44
N LEU A 19 13.71 3.98 -1.75
CA LEU A 19 14.35 4.90 -0.80
C LEU A 19 14.98 6.12 -1.48
N GLU A 20 15.47 5.95 -2.71
CA GLU A 20 16.07 7.02 -3.51
C GLU A 20 15.02 7.86 -4.26
N HIS A 21 13.75 7.43 -4.28
CA HIS A 21 12.68 8.13 -4.99
C HIS A 21 12.46 9.54 -4.42
N ARG A 22 12.27 10.52 -5.31
CA ARG A 22 12.09 11.94 -4.97
C ARG A 22 11.02 12.19 -3.91
N PHE A 23 9.97 11.37 -3.89
CA PHE A 23 8.90 11.47 -2.90
C PHE A 23 9.40 11.14 -1.49
N VAL A 24 10.11 10.01 -1.32
CA VAL A 24 10.62 9.55 -0.02
C VAL A 24 11.71 10.48 0.50
N ARG A 25 12.63 10.90 -0.38
CA ARG A 25 13.67 11.88 -0.04
C ARG A 25 13.07 13.22 0.38
N GLY A 26 12.13 13.74 -0.43
CA GLY A 26 11.43 14.99 -0.13
C GLY A 26 10.59 14.95 1.13
N LEU A 27 10.01 13.79 1.46
CA LEU A 27 9.28 13.59 2.72
C LEU A 27 10.24 13.63 3.92
N GLY A 28 11.43 13.03 3.78
CA GLY A 28 12.44 12.98 4.84
C GLY A 28 13.14 14.31 5.10
N ASP A 29 13.39 15.12 4.07
CA ASP A 29 14.05 16.43 4.20
C ASP A 29 13.08 17.62 4.28
N GLY A 30 11.78 17.37 4.12
CA GLY A 30 10.72 18.38 4.19
C GLY A 30 10.52 19.21 2.92
N SER A 31 11.20 18.88 1.82
CA SER A 31 11.05 19.58 0.53
C SER A 31 9.86 19.11 -0.31
N LEU A 32 9.16 18.04 0.11
CA LEU A 32 8.02 17.50 -0.63
C LEU A 32 6.89 18.54 -0.76
N PRO A 33 6.44 18.89 -1.97
CA PRO A 33 5.31 19.79 -2.14
C PRO A 33 4.05 19.23 -1.47
N LEU A 34 3.36 20.09 -0.71
CA LEU A 34 2.17 19.69 0.04
C LEU A 34 1.06 19.07 -0.84
N GLY A 35 0.94 19.54 -2.09
CA GLY A 35 0.01 18.97 -3.07
C GLY A 35 0.31 17.49 -3.39
N SER A 36 1.60 17.15 -3.57
CA SER A 36 2.04 15.77 -3.80
C SER A 36 1.77 14.88 -2.59
N PHE A 37 2.01 15.40 -1.38
CA PHE A 37 1.70 14.69 -0.15
C PHE A 37 0.20 14.42 -0.01
N ARG A 38 -0.64 15.42 -0.23
CA ARG A 38 -2.11 15.27 -0.18
C ARG A 38 -2.63 14.26 -1.19
N ALA A 39 -2.11 14.30 -2.42
CA ALA A 39 -2.48 13.34 -3.46
C ALA A 39 -2.10 11.90 -3.06
N TYR A 40 -0.89 11.72 -2.50
CA TYR A 40 -0.45 10.42 -1.99
C TYR A 40 -1.35 9.92 -0.85
N VAL A 41 -1.64 10.74 0.16
CA VAL A 41 -2.50 10.34 1.29
C VAL A 41 -3.92 10.02 0.83
N ALA A 42 -4.46 10.77 -0.13
CA ALA A 42 -5.77 10.49 -0.70
C ALA A 42 -5.81 9.13 -1.43
N GLN A 43 -4.74 8.75 -2.11
CA GLN A 43 -4.59 7.41 -2.71
C GLN A 43 -4.44 6.32 -1.63
N ASP A 44 -3.62 6.58 -0.62
CA ASP A 44 -3.30 5.61 0.45
C ASP A 44 -4.52 5.26 1.31
N ALA A 45 -5.45 6.19 1.53
CA ALA A 45 -6.68 5.95 2.30
C ALA A 45 -7.52 4.77 1.75
N PHE A 46 -7.58 4.58 0.43
CA PHE A 46 -8.28 3.45 -0.19
C PHE A 46 -7.42 2.20 -0.37
N PHE A 47 -6.11 2.37 -0.50
CA PHE A 47 -5.19 1.24 -0.42
C PHE A 47 -5.40 0.50 0.90
N LEU A 48 -5.56 1.23 2.00
CA LEU A 48 -5.82 0.66 3.33
C LEU A 48 -7.10 -0.19 3.37
N GLU A 49 -8.18 0.18 2.68
CA GLU A 49 -9.40 -0.66 2.64
C GLU A 49 -9.14 -2.00 1.93
N SER A 50 -8.48 -1.95 0.78
CA SER A 50 -8.08 -3.17 0.06
C SER A 50 -7.10 -4.02 0.87
N PHE A 51 -6.21 -3.38 1.62
CA PHE A 51 -5.26 -4.04 2.51
C PHE A 51 -5.95 -4.68 3.72
N ALA A 52 -7.03 -4.08 4.25
CA ALA A 52 -7.86 -4.68 5.31
C ALA A 52 -8.51 -5.98 4.82
N ARG A 53 -9.05 -5.96 3.59
CA ARG A 53 -9.62 -7.15 2.94
C ARG A 53 -8.57 -8.24 2.72
N ALA A 54 -7.35 -7.87 2.35
CA ALA A 54 -6.24 -8.84 2.22
C ALA A 54 -5.92 -9.52 3.56
N TYR A 55 -5.92 -8.79 4.68
CA TYR A 55 -5.76 -9.40 6.01
C TYR A 55 -6.94 -10.29 6.41
N ALA A 56 -8.17 -9.92 6.07
CA ALA A 56 -9.33 -10.79 6.29
C ALA A 56 -9.23 -12.10 5.48
N LEU A 57 -8.71 -12.03 4.25
CA LEU A 57 -8.45 -13.21 3.44
C LEU A 57 -7.32 -14.07 4.05
N ALA A 58 -6.23 -13.46 4.49
CA ALA A 58 -5.14 -14.16 5.16
C ALA A 58 -5.59 -14.85 6.45
N LEU A 59 -6.48 -14.20 7.22
CA LEU A 59 -7.16 -14.80 8.37
C LEU A 59 -7.95 -16.05 7.96
N ALA A 60 -8.77 -15.95 6.90
CA ALA A 60 -9.59 -17.07 6.43
C ALA A 60 -8.76 -18.27 5.94
N HIS A 61 -7.55 -18.02 5.44
CA HIS A 61 -6.62 -19.04 4.95
C HIS A 61 -5.54 -19.45 5.94
N SER A 62 -5.56 -18.92 7.18
CA SER A 62 -4.55 -19.24 8.18
C SER A 62 -4.62 -20.73 8.58
N PRO A 63 -3.49 -21.46 8.59
CA PRO A 63 -3.48 -22.89 8.90
C PRO A 63 -3.58 -23.19 10.39
N ASP A 64 -3.34 -22.20 11.25
CA ASP A 64 -3.30 -22.35 12.71
C ASP A 64 -3.94 -21.15 13.43
N GLY A 65 -4.23 -21.35 14.72
CA GLY A 65 -4.87 -20.33 15.55
C GLY A 65 -3.97 -19.14 15.89
N GLU A 66 -2.65 -19.25 15.76
CA GLU A 66 -1.72 -18.14 16.00
C GLU A 66 -1.81 -17.13 14.85
N GLY A 67 -1.66 -17.58 13.61
CA GLY A 67 -1.84 -16.75 12.42
C GLY A 67 -3.23 -16.11 12.36
N MET A 68 -4.28 -16.85 12.73
CA MET A 68 -5.63 -16.27 12.84
C MET A 68 -5.69 -15.09 13.82
N ARG A 69 -5.06 -15.19 15.00
CA ARG A 69 -5.06 -14.08 15.97
C ARG A 69 -4.27 -12.89 15.46
N GLU A 70 -3.14 -13.12 14.79
CA GLU A 70 -2.31 -12.06 14.22
C GLU A 70 -3.05 -11.30 13.11
N PHE A 71 -3.59 -12.00 12.11
CA PHE A 71 -4.30 -11.38 11.00
C PHE A 71 -5.61 -10.71 11.43
N ALA A 72 -6.36 -11.30 12.36
CA ALA A 72 -7.53 -10.63 12.95
C ALA A 72 -7.13 -9.33 13.67
N GLY A 73 -6.00 -9.34 14.39
CA GLY A 73 -5.45 -8.16 15.04
C GLY A 73 -5.05 -7.06 14.05
N LEU A 74 -4.44 -7.43 12.92
CA LEU A 74 -4.05 -6.51 11.84
C LEU A 74 -5.27 -5.91 11.13
N ALA A 75 -6.22 -6.74 10.71
CA ALA A 75 -7.46 -6.28 10.07
C ALA A 75 -8.21 -5.27 10.96
N LYS A 76 -8.38 -5.59 12.25
CA LYS A 76 -9.06 -4.71 13.21
C LYS A 76 -8.30 -3.41 13.49
N LYS A 77 -6.96 -3.42 13.41
CA LYS A 77 -6.16 -2.19 13.52
C LYS A 77 -6.40 -1.28 12.32
N LEU A 78 -6.44 -1.86 11.13
CA LEU A 78 -6.63 -1.11 9.89
C LEU A 78 -8.04 -0.53 9.78
N GLU A 79 -9.07 -1.31 10.11
CA GLU A 79 -10.46 -0.86 10.19
C GLU A 79 -10.59 0.39 11.08
N ARG A 80 -10.01 0.37 12.29
CA ARG A 80 -10.02 1.53 13.19
C ARG A 80 -9.28 2.76 12.63
N LEU A 81 -8.27 2.57 11.79
CA LEU A 81 -7.56 3.68 11.15
C LEU A 81 -8.40 4.27 10.02
N ILE A 82 -9.04 3.42 9.21
CA ILE A 82 -9.96 3.83 8.15
C ILE A 82 -11.12 4.61 8.77
N ASP A 83 -11.81 4.07 9.78
CA ASP A 83 -12.91 4.76 10.47
C ASP A 83 -12.52 6.12 11.05
N ARG A 84 -11.25 6.28 11.44
CA ARG A 84 -10.75 7.52 12.05
C ARG A 84 -10.36 8.58 11.04
N TYR A 85 -9.84 8.18 9.88
CA TYR A 85 -9.13 9.08 8.97
C TYR A 85 -9.67 9.11 7.54
N ALA A 86 -10.42 8.10 7.11
CA ALA A 86 -11.03 8.05 5.78
C ALA A 86 -12.47 8.57 5.84
N SER A 87 -12.73 9.71 5.20
CA SER A 87 -14.09 10.15 4.90
C SER A 87 -14.57 9.45 3.62
N ASP A 88 -15.74 8.79 3.67
CA ASP A 88 -16.40 8.27 2.46
C ASP A 88 -17.07 9.43 1.69
N GLU A 89 -16.26 10.12 0.88
CA GLU A 89 -16.71 11.22 0.02
C GLU A 89 -16.56 10.86 -1.46
N PRO A 90 -17.53 11.23 -2.33
CA PRO A 90 -17.48 10.91 -3.77
C PRO A 90 -16.19 11.34 -4.47
N ALA A 91 -15.62 12.48 -4.08
CA ALA A 91 -14.37 12.99 -4.62
C ALA A 91 -13.17 12.07 -4.33
N VAL A 92 -13.21 11.37 -3.20
CA VAL A 92 -12.18 10.45 -2.72
C VAL A 92 -12.30 9.19 -3.59
N HIS A 93 -13.52 8.67 -3.81
CA HIS A 93 -13.82 7.57 -4.73
C HIS A 93 -13.37 7.81 -6.18
N ASP A 94 -13.59 9.02 -6.71
CA ASP A 94 -13.20 9.36 -8.08
C ASP A 94 -11.67 9.45 -8.24
N ALA A 95 -10.96 9.98 -7.24
CA ALA A 95 -9.51 9.99 -7.21
C ALA A 95 -8.93 8.56 -7.18
N TYR A 96 -9.58 7.64 -6.46
CA TYR A 96 -9.19 6.22 -6.43
C TYR A 96 -9.35 5.53 -7.79
N ARG A 97 -10.53 5.66 -8.43
CA ARG A 97 -10.75 5.10 -9.77
C ARG A 97 -9.66 5.55 -10.74
N ARG A 98 -9.33 6.85 -10.69
CA ARG A 98 -8.30 7.42 -11.53
C ARG A 98 -6.90 6.90 -11.20
N ALA A 99 -6.57 6.71 -9.92
CA ALA A 99 -5.29 6.16 -9.50
C ALA A 99 -5.11 4.70 -9.98
N MET A 100 -6.15 3.87 -9.85
CA MET A 100 -6.12 2.47 -10.31
C MET A 100 -5.98 2.36 -11.83
N GLU A 101 -6.65 3.21 -12.59
CA GLU A 101 -6.46 3.30 -14.05
C GLU A 101 -5.02 3.65 -14.41
N LEU A 102 -4.40 4.58 -13.67
CA LEU A 102 -3.02 5.00 -13.91
C LEU A 102 -2.00 3.93 -13.52
N GLU A 103 -2.23 3.21 -12.41
CA GLU A 103 -1.38 2.09 -12.00
C GLU A 103 -1.48 0.93 -12.99
N LEU A 104 -2.70 0.56 -13.42
CA LEU A 104 -2.89 -0.45 -14.45
C LEU A 104 -2.16 -0.06 -15.74
N ALA A 105 -2.34 1.17 -16.20
CA ALA A 105 -1.64 1.68 -17.39
C ALA A 105 -0.11 1.69 -17.21
N PHE A 106 0.39 1.99 -16.02
CA PHE A 106 1.82 1.90 -15.70
C PHE A 106 2.32 0.47 -15.80
N PHE A 107 1.61 -0.51 -15.23
CA PHE A 107 2.02 -1.91 -15.29
C PHE A 107 1.91 -2.48 -16.72
N GLU A 108 0.84 -2.16 -17.46
CA GLU A 108 0.68 -2.55 -18.86
C GLU A 108 1.80 -1.98 -19.74
N ALA A 109 2.15 -0.71 -19.57
CA ALA A 109 3.24 -0.08 -20.32
C ALA A 109 4.62 -0.70 -20.03
N ASN A 110 4.80 -1.32 -18.86
CA ASN A 110 6.05 -1.95 -18.46
C ASN A 110 6.03 -3.49 -18.56
N ALA A 111 4.89 -4.11 -18.90
CA ALA A 111 4.76 -5.55 -19.07
C ALA A 111 5.27 -6.06 -20.44
N GLY A 112 5.59 -5.15 -21.37
CA GLY A 112 6.08 -5.45 -22.73
C GLY A 112 7.53 -5.08 -23.00
N ALA A 113 8.32 -4.75 -21.98
CA ALA A 113 9.75 -4.47 -22.13
C ALA A 113 10.55 -5.73 -21.80
N ASP A 114 10.61 -6.66 -22.77
CA ASP A 114 11.62 -7.72 -22.83
C ASP A 114 13.02 -7.14 -23.14
#